data_AF-A0A8T4KZR9-F1
#
_entry.id   AF-A0A8T4KZR9-F1
#
_cell.length_a   1.000
_cell.length_b   1.000
_cell.length_c   1.000
_cell.angle_alpha   90.00
_cell.angle_beta   90.00
_cell.angle_gamma   90.00
#
_symmetry.space_group_name_H-M   'P 1'
#
loop_
_entity.id
_entity.type
_entity.pdbx_description
1 polymer ?
#
loop_
_entity_poly.entity_id
_entity_poly.type
_entity_poly.pdbx_seq_one_letter_code
_entity_poly.pdbx_strand_id
1 'polypeptide(L)'
;MYHWEVVESLFEEYPLVKQHIDSYNEFIDRKVDQILQEENEVTTTKNEGTKIKFHAIRIEKPTITEADGSKRLIYPMEARMRKSTYAASLFLDMSLLDDGKEIDRDEVYVGELPVMVRSKLCNLNGMAKEALVKVDEDQYEQGGYFIVSGNEKVLVSQEELAPNRVMINKETKTGKITTTAKITSSKGRFRGKIALERTPEGLMYLQFPGTPKNLNMLVVLRALGIGTQKEVLEAFSDKTDTVNDILLNLEAVPLKNSKEAIDYLGKRIAAGQLEEYRLSRAQQAIDNYLFPHIGTSPEDRLSKAYYLASVAERVMDVSHGLREEDDKDHYMNKRIKISGALMEDLFRYALQSFTKDLGYQMDRAFSRGRKLQIRTLVRPDALSDRLGFAMRTGNWIQKQGVAQLLDRLTYMSTVSHLRRVNSPLSKSQHHFDARELHPTHFGKICPNETPEGSPVGLVKNIAIGCFISTKNHAGIENQLSDLGLEVIKKGK
;
A
#
# COMPACT_ATOMS: atom_id res chain seq x y z
N MET A 1 39.07 -7.35 -18.44
CA MET A 1 39.20 -8.58 -17.62
C MET A 1 38.73 -8.36 -16.18
N TYR A 2 39.05 -7.23 -15.55
CA TYR A 2 38.60 -6.85 -14.18
C TYR A 2 37.10 -6.63 -13.95
N HIS A 3 36.24 -6.76 -14.96
CA HIS A 3 34.80 -6.49 -14.79
C HIS A 3 34.03 -7.71 -14.27
N TRP A 4 34.52 -8.93 -14.52
CA TRP A 4 33.81 -10.15 -14.07
C TRP A 4 34.00 -10.43 -12.59
N GLU A 5 35.21 -10.23 -12.04
CA GLU A 5 35.50 -10.41 -10.61
C GLU A 5 34.61 -9.51 -9.74
N VAL A 6 34.35 -8.27 -10.19
CA VAL A 6 33.44 -7.34 -9.51
C VAL A 6 32.01 -7.86 -9.54
N VAL A 7 31.58 -8.43 -10.66
CA VAL A 7 30.24 -9.01 -10.81
C VAL A 7 30.09 -10.28 -9.96
N GLU A 8 31.13 -11.11 -9.91
CA GLU A 8 31.17 -12.31 -9.07
C GLU A 8 31.08 -11.96 -7.59
N SER A 9 31.93 -11.04 -7.12
CA SER A 9 31.90 -10.52 -5.75
C SER A 9 30.53 -9.89 -5.40
N LEU A 10 29.91 -9.19 -6.35
CA LEU A 10 28.56 -8.65 -6.16
C LEU A 10 27.53 -9.75 -5.92
N PHE A 11 27.58 -10.88 -6.64
CA PHE A 11 26.61 -11.98 -6.47
C PHE A 11 26.92 -12.90 -5.29
N GLU A 12 28.17 -12.92 -4.81
CA GLU A 12 28.52 -13.53 -3.52
C GLU A 12 27.86 -12.76 -2.36
N GLU A 13 27.90 -11.43 -2.39
CA GLU A 13 27.26 -10.60 -1.37
C GLU A 13 25.73 -10.48 -1.56
N TYR A 14 25.27 -10.45 -2.82
CA TYR A 14 23.87 -10.31 -3.20
C TYR A 14 23.37 -11.47 -4.09
N PRO A 15 22.99 -12.60 -3.47
CA PRO A 15 22.33 -13.70 -4.18
C PRO A 15 21.07 -13.28 -4.93
N LEU A 16 20.75 -14.00 -6.01
CA LEU A 16 19.70 -13.67 -6.99
C LEU A 16 18.26 -13.58 -6.44
N VAL A 17 18.03 -14.11 -5.24
CA VAL A 17 16.71 -14.17 -4.57
C VAL A 17 16.65 -13.23 -3.35
N LYS A 18 17.77 -12.59 -3.02
CA LYS A 18 17.93 -11.79 -1.80
C LYS A 18 16.92 -10.65 -1.69
N GLN A 19 16.43 -10.09 -2.80
CA GLN A 19 15.36 -9.07 -2.80
C GLN A 19 14.12 -9.51 -2.02
N HIS A 20 13.72 -10.78 -2.12
CA HIS A 20 12.55 -11.30 -1.44
C HIS A 20 12.80 -11.49 0.06
N ILE A 21 14.00 -11.96 0.40
CA ILE A 21 14.42 -12.21 1.77
C ILE A 21 14.60 -10.89 2.51
N ASP A 22 15.35 -9.94 1.95
CA ASP A 22 15.60 -8.63 2.55
C ASP A 22 14.31 -7.85 2.74
N SER A 23 13.40 -7.91 1.77
CA SER A 23 12.09 -7.28 1.90
C SER A 23 11.23 -7.92 2.99
N TYR A 24 11.22 -9.25 3.08
CA TYR A 24 10.49 -9.95 4.14
C TYR A 24 11.10 -9.67 5.52
N ASN A 25 12.42 -9.59 5.62
CA ASN A 25 13.11 -9.23 6.86
C ASN A 25 12.75 -7.81 7.30
N GLU A 26 12.75 -6.82 6.40
CA GLU A 26 12.30 -5.45 6.73
C GLU A 26 10.82 -5.43 7.15
N PHE A 27 9.99 -6.28 6.54
CA PHE A 27 8.60 -6.44 6.95
C PHE A 27 8.49 -6.90 8.41
N ILE A 28 9.20 -7.97 8.78
CA ILE A 28 9.20 -8.52 10.15
C ILE A 28 9.82 -7.53 11.14
N ASP A 29 10.98 -6.95 10.82
CA ASP A 29 11.78 -6.15 11.76
C ASP A 29 11.15 -4.78 12.07
N ARG A 30 10.31 -4.23 11.19
CA ARG A 30 9.79 -2.86 11.32
C ARG A 30 8.34 -2.68 10.89
N LYS A 31 7.92 -3.27 9.76
CA LYS A 31 6.59 -2.96 9.20
C LYS A 31 5.45 -3.55 10.01
N VAL A 32 5.64 -4.72 10.61
CA VAL A 32 4.63 -5.32 11.48
C VAL A 32 4.29 -4.37 12.65
N ASP A 33 5.32 -3.83 13.32
CA ASP A 33 5.12 -2.88 14.41
C ASP A 33 4.50 -1.56 13.94
N GLN A 34 4.92 -1.03 12.78
CA GLN A 34 4.31 0.17 12.18
C GLN A 34 2.81 -0.04 11.91
N ILE A 35 2.43 -1.19 11.36
CA ILE A 35 1.03 -1.53 11.09
C ILE A 35 0.24 -1.63 12.40
N LEU A 36 0.83 -2.21 13.45
CA LEU A 36 0.18 -2.31 14.75
C LEU A 36 -0.08 -0.94 15.38
N GLN A 37 0.88 -0.02 15.27
CA GLN A 37 0.75 1.36 15.77
C GLN A 37 -0.34 2.15 15.01
N GLU A 38 -0.53 1.87 13.72
CA GLU A 38 -1.60 2.48 12.92
C GLU A 38 -3.01 1.96 13.29
N GLU A 39 -3.12 0.73 13.78
CA GLU A 39 -4.38 0.10 14.24
C GLU A 39 -4.32 -0.23 15.75
N ASN A 40 -3.96 0.75 16.57
CA ASN A 40 -3.62 0.52 17.98
C ASN A 40 -4.82 0.36 18.94
N GLU A 41 -6.05 0.67 18.52
CA GLU A 41 -7.22 0.69 19.40
C GLU A 41 -8.48 0.14 18.74
N VAL A 42 -9.27 -0.62 19.52
CA VAL A 42 -10.59 -1.13 19.17
C VAL A 42 -11.61 -0.60 20.17
N THR A 43 -12.62 0.10 19.68
CA THR A 43 -13.72 0.66 20.48
C THR A 43 -15.00 -0.14 20.28
N THR A 44 -15.79 -0.32 21.34
CA THR A 44 -17.16 -0.86 21.22
C THR A 44 -18.13 0.23 20.75
N THR A 45 -19.19 -0.17 20.05
CA THR A 45 -20.27 0.75 19.65
C THR A 45 -21.29 0.99 20.77
N LYS A 46 -21.24 0.21 21.85
CA LYS A 46 -22.25 0.20 22.92
C LYS A 46 -21.83 0.91 24.20
N ASN A 47 -20.53 1.06 24.44
CA ASN A 47 -19.98 1.81 25.58
C ASN A 47 -18.74 2.59 25.17
N GLU A 48 -18.85 3.91 25.00
CA GLU A 48 -17.73 4.75 24.54
C GLU A 48 -16.49 4.70 25.46
N GLY A 49 -16.69 4.31 26.73
CA GLY A 49 -15.64 4.18 27.74
C GLY A 49 -14.76 2.92 27.63
N THR A 50 -15.26 1.83 27.04
CA THR A 50 -14.53 0.56 27.00
C THR A 50 -13.75 0.39 25.69
N LYS A 51 -12.44 0.18 25.78
CA LYS A 51 -11.54 0.05 24.62
C LYS A 51 -10.50 -1.03 24.83
N ILE A 52 -10.09 -1.71 23.76
CA ILE A 52 -8.92 -2.57 23.77
C ILE A 52 -7.79 -1.84 23.05
N LYS A 53 -6.64 -1.73 23.70
CA LYS A 53 -5.43 -1.15 23.14
C LYS A 53 -4.39 -2.23 22.88
N PHE A 54 -3.73 -2.13 21.74
CA PHE A 54 -2.62 -3.00 21.37
C PHE A 54 -1.28 -2.34 21.69
N HIS A 55 -0.35 -3.10 22.28
CA HIS A 55 0.95 -2.58 22.71
C HIS A 55 2.08 -3.10 21.84
N ALA A 56 2.23 -4.42 21.76
CA ALA A 56 3.33 -5.06 21.06
C ALA A 56 2.92 -6.41 20.50
N ILE A 57 3.60 -6.83 19.44
CA ILE A 57 3.44 -8.16 18.85
C ILE A 57 4.77 -8.92 18.96
N ARG A 58 4.68 -10.15 19.44
CA ARG A 58 5.82 -11.05 19.59
C ARG A 58 5.68 -12.19 18.61
N ILE A 59 6.68 -12.34 17.75
CA ILE A 59 6.75 -13.38 16.72
C ILE A 59 7.80 -14.40 17.17
N GLU A 60 7.37 -15.63 17.42
CA GLU A 60 8.28 -16.72 17.79
C GLU A 60 8.92 -17.37 16.56
N LYS A 61 9.96 -18.18 16.76
CA LYS A 61 10.50 -19.01 15.67
C LYS A 61 9.52 -20.13 15.29
N PRO A 62 9.62 -20.68 14.08
CA PRO A 62 8.79 -21.80 13.67
C PRO A 62 8.94 -23.01 14.60
N THR A 63 7.83 -23.42 15.21
CA THR A 63 7.72 -24.59 16.08
C THR A 63 6.54 -25.45 15.67
N ILE A 64 6.61 -26.75 15.95
CA ILE A 64 5.49 -27.68 15.86
C ILE A 64 5.11 -28.14 17.27
N THR A 65 3.80 -28.27 17.48
CA THR A 65 3.25 -28.91 18.68
C THR A 65 2.92 -30.35 18.32
N GLU A 66 3.57 -31.31 18.98
CA GLU A 66 3.34 -32.73 18.77
C GLU A 66 2.04 -33.18 19.45
N ALA A 67 1.59 -34.41 19.15
CA ALA A 67 0.32 -34.93 19.69
C ALA A 67 0.29 -35.04 21.22
N ASP A 68 1.46 -35.11 21.87
CA ASP A 68 1.63 -35.10 23.32
C ASP A 68 1.60 -33.68 23.93
N GLY A 69 1.45 -32.64 23.10
CA GLY A 69 1.45 -31.24 23.52
C GLY A 69 2.85 -30.63 23.67
N SER A 70 3.92 -31.39 23.43
CA SER A 70 5.28 -30.87 23.47
C SER A 70 5.56 -29.96 22.26
N LYS A 71 6.31 -28.87 22.49
CA LYS A 71 6.72 -27.93 21.44
C LYS A 71 8.19 -28.13 21.10
N ARG A 72 8.50 -28.22 19.81
CA ARG A 72 9.88 -28.25 19.31
C ARG A 72 10.03 -27.45 18.03
N LEU A 73 11.27 -27.13 17.67
CA LEU A 73 11.56 -26.52 16.38
C LEU A 73 11.17 -27.46 15.24
N ILE A 74 10.60 -26.88 14.19
CA ILE A 74 10.32 -27.56 12.92
C ILE A 74 11.27 -27.03 11.86
N TYR A 75 11.72 -27.89 10.94
CA TYR A 75 12.50 -27.50 9.77
C TYR A 75 11.64 -27.52 8.50
N PRO A 76 12.00 -26.74 7.45
CA PRO A 76 11.22 -26.66 6.22
C PRO A 76 10.96 -28.02 5.55
N MET A 77 11.96 -28.91 5.49
CA MET A 77 11.79 -30.27 4.98
C MET A 77 10.69 -31.05 5.71
N GLU A 78 10.67 -30.97 7.03
CA GLU A 78 9.66 -31.63 7.84
C GLU A 78 8.26 -31.06 7.57
N ALA A 79 8.12 -29.74 7.42
CA ALA A 79 6.85 -29.10 7.08
C ALA A 79 6.31 -29.57 5.71
N ARG A 80 7.21 -29.77 4.73
CA ARG A 80 6.85 -30.34 3.43
C ARG A 80 6.32 -31.76 3.57
N MET A 81 7.06 -32.64 4.26
CA MET A 81 6.69 -34.05 4.42
C MET A 81 5.38 -34.23 5.20
N ARG A 82 5.18 -33.45 6.27
CA ARG A 82 3.96 -33.52 7.12
C ARG A 82 2.76 -32.81 6.51
N LYS A 83 2.90 -32.19 5.33
CA LYS A 83 1.88 -31.34 4.71
C LYS A 83 1.38 -30.20 5.62
N SER A 84 2.24 -29.73 6.51
CA SER A 84 1.94 -28.63 7.42
C SER A 84 2.39 -27.28 6.82
N THR A 85 2.00 -26.19 7.45
CA THR A 85 2.48 -24.86 7.09
C THR A 85 3.70 -24.54 7.93
N TYR A 86 4.78 -24.07 7.30
CA TYR A 86 5.96 -23.58 8.01
C TYR A 86 5.70 -22.15 8.48
N ALA A 87 5.26 -22.02 9.73
CA ALA A 87 4.82 -20.74 10.30
C ALA A 87 5.36 -20.52 11.72
N ALA A 88 5.34 -19.26 12.12
CA ALA A 88 5.76 -18.75 13.42
C ALA A 88 4.52 -18.35 14.24
N SER A 89 4.48 -18.70 15.53
CA SER A 89 3.38 -18.28 16.40
C SER A 89 3.44 -16.78 16.69
N LEU A 90 2.27 -16.13 16.65
CA LEU A 90 2.06 -14.71 16.91
C LEU A 90 1.34 -14.53 18.24
N PHE A 91 1.92 -13.70 19.09
CA PHE A 91 1.36 -13.28 20.36
C PHE A 91 1.18 -11.76 20.36
N LEU A 92 0.04 -11.30 20.84
CA LEU A 92 -0.31 -9.88 20.90
C LEU A 92 -0.56 -9.46 22.35
N ASP A 93 0.17 -8.46 22.81
CA ASP A 93 -0.03 -7.81 24.10
C ASP A 93 -1.13 -6.76 23.99
N MET A 94 -2.21 -6.99 24.74
CA MET A 94 -3.43 -6.19 24.71
C MET A 94 -3.83 -5.76 26.12
N SER A 95 -4.33 -4.54 26.25
CA SER A 95 -4.95 -4.06 27.49
C SER A 95 -6.41 -3.65 27.25
N LEU A 96 -7.30 -4.13 28.10
CA LEU A 96 -8.69 -3.71 28.18
C LEU A 96 -8.79 -2.52 29.14
N LEU A 97 -9.22 -1.39 28.61
CA LEU A 97 -9.45 -0.15 29.31
C LEU A 97 -10.95 0.08 29.45
N ASP A 98 -11.39 0.56 30.60
CA ASP A 98 -12.76 1.03 30.84
C ASP A 98 -12.70 2.37 31.55
N ASP A 99 -13.27 3.41 30.93
CA ASP A 99 -13.19 4.80 31.37
C ASP A 99 -11.74 5.24 31.71
N GLY A 100 -10.78 4.75 30.93
CA GLY A 100 -9.35 5.07 31.06
C GLY A 100 -8.60 4.26 32.14
N LYS A 101 -9.27 3.36 32.86
CA LYS A 101 -8.63 2.44 33.81
C LYS A 101 -8.38 1.08 33.17
N GLU A 102 -7.17 0.56 33.33
CA GLU A 102 -6.81 -0.79 32.88
C GLU A 102 -7.46 -1.84 33.79
N ILE A 103 -8.37 -2.62 33.20
CA ILE A 103 -9.10 -3.70 33.90
C ILE A 103 -8.39 -5.04 33.74
N ASP A 104 -7.84 -5.29 32.55
CA ASP A 104 -7.22 -6.56 32.17
C ASP A 104 -6.08 -6.25 31.18
N ARG A 105 -4.97 -6.98 31.30
CA ARG A 105 -3.88 -6.94 30.33
C ARG A 105 -3.31 -8.32 30.19
N ASP A 106 -3.17 -8.75 28.96
CA ASP A 106 -2.77 -10.11 28.67
C ASP A 106 -2.05 -10.23 27.33
N GLU A 107 -1.10 -11.16 27.28
CA GLU A 107 -0.46 -11.58 26.05
C GLU A 107 -1.19 -12.81 25.53
N VAL A 108 -1.87 -12.67 24.39
CA VAL A 108 -2.73 -13.70 23.83
C VAL A 108 -2.20 -14.18 22.49
N TYR A 109 -2.25 -15.49 22.27
CA TYR A 109 -1.99 -16.10 20.97
C TYR A 109 -3.08 -15.70 19.97
N VAL A 110 -2.68 -15.07 18.87
CA VAL A 110 -3.59 -14.53 17.84
C VAL A 110 -3.54 -15.28 16.51
N GLY A 111 -2.55 -16.18 16.35
CA GLY A 111 -2.43 -17.04 15.18
C GLY A 111 -0.97 -17.32 14.79
N GLU A 112 -0.76 -17.68 13.53
CA GLU A 112 0.54 -18.00 12.95
C GLU A 112 0.82 -17.15 11.72
N LEU A 113 2.10 -16.79 11.54
CA LEU A 113 2.61 -16.07 10.39
C LEU A 113 3.45 -17.02 9.52
N PRO A 114 3.11 -17.23 8.24
CA PRO A 114 3.96 -17.99 7.33
C PRO A 114 5.38 -17.42 7.25
N VAL A 115 6.38 -18.28 7.42
CA VAL A 115 7.79 -17.88 7.45
C VAL A 115 8.46 -18.15 6.11
N MET A 116 9.14 -17.14 5.58
CA MET A 116 9.91 -17.29 4.34
C MET A 116 11.17 -18.13 4.61
N VAL A 117 11.41 -19.13 3.77
CA VAL A 117 12.59 -19.98 3.85
C VAL A 117 13.86 -19.13 3.65
N ARG A 118 14.87 -19.34 4.49
CA ARG A 118 16.14 -18.57 4.57
C ARG A 118 16.01 -17.10 5.01
N SER A 119 14.82 -16.64 5.44
CA SER A 119 14.68 -15.34 6.12
C SER A 119 15.25 -15.35 7.52
N LYS A 120 15.43 -14.17 8.15
CA LYS A 120 15.96 -14.05 9.52
C LYS A 120 15.20 -14.87 10.57
N LEU A 121 13.89 -14.95 10.40
CA LEU A 121 12.97 -15.68 11.29
C LEU A 121 13.04 -17.21 11.07
N CYS A 122 13.55 -17.65 9.92
CA CYS A 122 13.65 -19.07 9.57
C CYS A 122 14.71 -19.78 10.42
N ASN A 123 14.42 -21.03 10.81
CA ASN A 123 15.38 -21.90 11.49
C ASN A 123 16.61 -22.25 10.64
N LEU A 124 16.56 -22.11 9.30
CA LEU A 124 17.70 -22.32 8.40
C LEU A 124 18.63 -21.10 8.26
N ASN A 125 18.30 -19.97 8.88
CA ASN A 125 19.10 -18.76 8.75
C ASN A 125 20.48 -18.93 9.40
N GLY A 126 21.54 -18.53 8.69
CA GLY A 126 22.91 -18.60 9.18
C GLY A 126 23.51 -20.02 9.29
N MET A 127 22.78 -21.06 8.88
CA MET A 127 23.33 -22.42 8.83
C MET A 127 24.37 -22.57 7.73
N ALA A 128 25.50 -23.22 8.06
CA ALA A 128 26.52 -23.64 7.12
C ALA A 128 26.00 -24.75 6.18
N LYS A 129 26.66 -24.94 5.04
CA LYS A 129 26.25 -25.90 4.01
C LYS A 129 26.15 -27.33 4.55
N GLU A 130 27.08 -27.74 5.40
CA GLU A 130 27.11 -29.08 6.01
C GLU A 130 25.98 -29.26 7.03
N ALA A 131 25.57 -28.18 7.71
CA ALA A 131 24.46 -28.22 8.65
C ALA A 131 23.11 -28.32 7.94
N LEU A 132 22.96 -27.72 6.75
CA LEU A 132 21.77 -27.87 5.91
C LEU A 132 21.53 -29.34 5.53
N VAL A 133 22.59 -30.04 5.10
CA VAL A 133 22.50 -31.47 4.76
C VAL A 133 22.06 -32.31 5.96
N LYS A 134 22.49 -31.96 7.18
CA LYS A 134 22.08 -32.67 8.42
C LYS A 134 20.61 -32.51 8.78
N VAL A 135 19.94 -31.47 8.27
CA VAL A 135 18.50 -31.22 8.46
C VAL A 135 17.71 -31.55 7.20
N ASP A 136 18.26 -32.39 6.33
CA ASP A 136 17.67 -32.86 5.07
C ASP A 136 17.37 -31.74 4.06
N GLU A 137 18.16 -30.67 4.06
CA GLU A 137 18.09 -29.58 3.08
C GLU A 137 19.26 -29.61 2.11
N ASP A 138 19.07 -29.03 0.91
CA ASP A 138 20.14 -28.86 -0.07
C ASP A 138 21.12 -27.77 0.40
N GLN A 139 22.43 -28.02 0.25
CA GLN A 139 23.51 -27.05 0.50
C GLN A 139 23.42 -25.77 -0.36
N TYR A 140 22.71 -25.83 -1.50
CA TYR A 140 22.48 -24.70 -2.41
C TYR A 140 21.11 -24.04 -2.25
N GLU A 141 20.36 -24.34 -1.18
CA GLU A 141 19.05 -23.74 -0.92
C GLU A 141 19.15 -22.21 -0.73
N GLN A 142 18.53 -21.47 -1.65
CA GLN A 142 18.52 -20.00 -1.67
C GLN A 142 17.34 -19.40 -0.89
N GLY A 143 16.25 -20.14 -0.73
CA GLY A 143 15.03 -19.69 -0.05
C GLY A 143 14.20 -18.72 -0.89
N GLY A 144 13.52 -17.77 -0.23
CA GLY A 144 12.68 -16.77 -0.90
C GLY A 144 11.25 -17.22 -1.23
N TYR A 145 10.85 -18.40 -0.77
CA TYR A 145 9.50 -18.93 -0.89
C TYR A 145 8.94 -19.33 0.49
N PHE A 146 7.68 -19.73 0.54
CA PHE A 146 6.95 -20.15 1.74
C PHE A 146 6.51 -21.60 1.60
N ILE A 147 6.30 -22.30 2.71
CA ILE A 147 5.70 -23.64 2.70
C ILE A 147 4.33 -23.55 3.37
N VAL A 148 3.28 -23.81 2.60
CA VAL A 148 1.89 -23.69 3.05
C VAL A 148 1.15 -24.97 2.75
N SER A 149 0.69 -25.65 3.81
CA SER A 149 0.04 -26.96 3.70
C SER A 149 0.87 -27.96 2.87
N GLY A 150 2.19 -28.02 3.13
CA GLY A 150 3.16 -28.86 2.43
C GLY A 150 3.63 -28.35 1.05
N ASN A 151 2.93 -27.39 0.47
CA ASN A 151 3.23 -26.90 -0.87
C ASN A 151 4.16 -25.69 -0.80
N GLU A 152 5.16 -25.66 -1.68
CA GLU A 152 6.04 -24.51 -1.83
C GLU A 152 5.34 -23.42 -2.64
N LYS A 153 5.17 -22.26 -2.03
CA LYS A 153 4.48 -21.10 -2.58
C LYS A 153 5.45 -19.95 -2.74
N VAL A 154 5.51 -19.38 -3.94
CA VAL A 154 6.27 -18.16 -4.24
C VAL A 154 5.31 -16.98 -4.37
N LEU A 155 5.72 -15.84 -3.82
CA LEU A 155 5.03 -14.57 -4.03
C LEU A 155 5.63 -13.88 -5.24
N VAL A 156 4.91 -13.92 -6.36
CA VAL A 156 5.34 -13.28 -7.60
C VAL A 156 5.22 -11.77 -7.45
N SER A 157 6.30 -11.07 -7.77
CA SER A 157 6.37 -9.61 -7.65
C SER A 157 5.32 -8.94 -8.53
N GLN A 158 4.66 -7.89 -8.04
CA GLN A 158 3.59 -7.20 -8.77
C GLN A 158 4.04 -5.80 -9.20
N GLU A 159 3.95 -5.50 -10.49
CA GLU A 159 4.22 -4.17 -11.04
C GLU A 159 2.99 -3.27 -10.87
N GLU A 160 3.08 -2.18 -10.13
CA GLU A 160 2.00 -1.20 -9.98
C GLU A 160 2.45 0.19 -10.41
N LEU A 161 1.51 1.03 -10.81
CA LEU A 161 1.77 2.47 -10.93
C LEU A 161 2.14 3.04 -9.56
N ALA A 162 3.16 3.88 -9.53
CA ALA A 162 3.64 4.55 -8.33
C ALA A 162 2.48 5.33 -7.68
N PRO A 163 2.14 5.04 -6.41
CA PRO A 163 1.16 5.83 -5.70
C PRO A 163 1.69 7.24 -5.42
N ASN A 164 0.80 8.14 -5.02
CA ASN A 164 1.12 9.51 -4.62
C ASN A 164 1.83 10.33 -5.69
N ARG A 165 1.60 10.00 -6.97
CA ARG A 165 2.15 10.72 -8.11
C ARG A 165 1.04 11.15 -9.06
N VAL A 166 1.23 12.31 -9.66
CA VAL A 166 0.30 12.93 -10.62
C VAL A 166 0.63 12.40 -12.01
N MET A 167 -0.37 11.81 -12.67
CA MET A 167 -0.30 11.36 -14.06
C MET A 167 -1.31 12.15 -14.89
N ILE A 168 -0.85 12.87 -15.90
CA ILE A 168 -1.69 13.73 -16.73
C ILE A 168 -1.72 13.18 -18.16
N ASN A 169 -2.92 12.99 -18.70
CA ASN A 169 -3.12 12.52 -20.07
C ASN A 169 -4.30 13.24 -20.73
N LYS A 170 -4.31 13.27 -22.05
CA LYS A 170 -5.46 13.72 -22.83
C LYS A 170 -6.33 12.52 -23.13
N GLU A 171 -7.61 12.64 -22.83
CA GLU A 171 -8.62 11.60 -23.06
C GLU A 171 -9.72 12.18 -23.93
N THR A 172 -10.04 11.48 -25.02
CA THR A 172 -11.19 11.83 -25.86
C THR A 172 -12.46 11.32 -25.21
N LYS A 173 -13.26 12.23 -24.65
CA LYS A 173 -14.58 11.92 -24.08
C LYS A 173 -15.66 12.61 -24.89
N THR A 174 -16.66 11.85 -25.35
CA THR A 174 -17.82 12.40 -26.07
C THR A 174 -17.41 13.22 -27.31
N GLY A 175 -16.34 12.83 -28.00
CA GLY A 175 -15.80 13.52 -29.18
C GLY A 175 -14.98 14.79 -28.89
N LYS A 176 -14.81 15.15 -27.61
CA LYS A 176 -14.02 16.31 -27.17
C LYS A 176 -12.77 15.84 -26.43
N ILE A 177 -11.64 16.53 -26.65
CA ILE A 177 -10.38 16.22 -25.97
C ILE A 177 -10.41 16.88 -24.58
N THR A 178 -10.37 16.06 -23.55
CA THR A 178 -10.32 16.50 -22.14
C THR A 178 -8.94 16.19 -21.57
N THR A 179 -8.37 17.12 -20.81
CA THR A 179 -7.08 16.87 -20.13
C THR A 179 -7.38 16.42 -18.70
N THR A 180 -6.95 15.22 -18.32
CA THR A 180 -7.25 14.63 -17.02
C THR A 180 -5.97 14.29 -16.25
N ALA A 181 -5.85 14.81 -15.03
CA ALA A 181 -4.89 14.32 -14.04
C ALA A 181 -5.52 13.21 -13.19
N LYS A 182 -4.81 12.10 -13.02
CA LYS A 182 -5.17 10.98 -12.14
C LYS A 182 -4.09 10.81 -11.08
N ILE A 183 -4.52 10.78 -9.82
CA ILE A 183 -3.65 10.60 -8.65
C ILE A 183 -4.21 9.45 -7.82
N THR A 184 -3.40 8.41 -7.62
CA THR A 184 -3.74 7.34 -6.67
C THR A 184 -3.08 7.67 -5.33
N SER A 185 -3.83 8.32 -4.45
CA SER A 185 -3.34 8.71 -3.12
C SER A 185 -3.48 7.54 -2.15
N SER A 186 -2.39 7.14 -1.51
CA SER A 186 -2.36 6.12 -0.46
C SER A 186 -1.65 6.62 0.80
N LYS A 187 -2.32 6.49 1.95
CA LYS A 187 -1.74 6.62 3.30
C LYS A 187 -2.35 5.57 4.21
N GLY A 188 -1.50 4.76 4.85
CA GLY A 188 -1.93 3.66 5.72
C GLY A 188 -3.03 2.81 5.08
N ARG A 189 -4.19 2.81 5.71
CA ARG A 189 -5.38 2.02 5.31
C ARG A 189 -6.08 2.50 4.04
N PHE A 190 -5.99 3.78 3.69
CA PHE A 190 -6.83 4.34 2.64
C PHE A 190 -6.06 4.52 1.33
N ARG A 191 -6.59 3.94 0.26
CA ARG A 191 -6.16 4.14 -1.14
C ARG A 191 -7.32 4.72 -1.94
N GLY A 192 -7.22 5.99 -2.30
CA GLY A 192 -8.25 6.72 -3.06
C GLY A 192 -7.75 7.17 -4.42
N LYS A 193 -8.60 7.05 -5.44
CA LYS A 193 -8.36 7.64 -6.75
C LYS A 193 -8.96 9.04 -6.78
N ILE A 194 -8.13 10.02 -7.10
CA ILE A 194 -8.50 11.43 -7.25
C ILE A 194 -8.26 11.80 -8.71
N ALA A 195 -9.24 12.40 -9.35
CA ALA A 195 -9.16 12.82 -10.75
C ALA A 195 -9.53 14.30 -10.86
N LEU A 196 -8.68 15.07 -11.54
CA LEU A 196 -8.96 16.45 -11.93
C LEU A 196 -9.08 16.51 -13.45
N GLU A 197 -10.21 16.96 -13.95
CA GLU A 197 -10.53 17.03 -15.37
C GLU A 197 -10.72 18.48 -15.80
N ARG A 198 -9.99 18.91 -16.84
CA ARG A 198 -10.20 20.17 -17.55
C ARG A 198 -10.96 19.89 -18.84
N THR A 199 -12.14 20.49 -18.99
CA THR A 199 -12.91 20.41 -20.24
C THR A 199 -12.29 21.32 -21.31
N PRO A 200 -12.61 21.14 -22.61
CA PRO A 200 -12.10 22.03 -23.65
C PRO A 200 -12.46 23.49 -23.42
N GLU A 201 -13.61 23.74 -22.79
CA GLU A 201 -14.08 25.09 -22.45
C GLU A 201 -13.25 25.74 -21.32
N GLY A 202 -12.37 25.00 -20.63
CA GLY A 202 -11.53 25.52 -19.55
C GLY A 202 -12.09 25.30 -18.14
N LEU A 203 -13.26 24.67 -18.00
CA LEU A 203 -13.83 24.35 -16.69
C LEU A 203 -13.14 23.15 -16.06
N MET A 204 -12.86 23.24 -14.76
CA MET A 204 -12.14 22.22 -14.01
C MET A 204 -13.01 21.52 -12.98
N TYR A 205 -13.07 20.19 -13.07
CA TYR A 205 -13.86 19.34 -12.18
C TYR A 205 -12.98 18.35 -11.43
N LEU A 206 -13.14 18.31 -10.11
CA LEU A 206 -12.46 17.38 -9.22
C LEU A 206 -13.40 16.24 -8.81
N GLN A 207 -12.88 15.01 -8.82
CA GLN A 207 -13.55 13.82 -8.34
C GLN A 207 -12.67 13.09 -7.33
N PHE A 208 -13.20 12.78 -6.15
CA PHE A 208 -12.54 11.95 -5.14
C PHE A 208 -13.57 11.08 -4.38
N PRO A 209 -13.13 10.03 -3.65
CA PRO A 209 -14.06 9.11 -2.99
C PRO A 209 -15.02 9.83 -2.03
N GLY A 210 -16.30 9.48 -2.07
CA GLY A 210 -17.33 10.12 -1.25
C GLY A 210 -17.88 11.44 -1.79
N THR A 211 -17.46 11.90 -2.99
CA THR A 211 -18.01 13.10 -3.62
C THR A 211 -18.85 12.81 -4.87
N PRO A 212 -19.85 13.67 -5.17
CA PRO A 212 -20.61 13.60 -6.42
C PRO A 212 -19.72 13.85 -7.64
N LYS A 213 -20.19 13.41 -8.80
CA LYS A 213 -19.56 13.76 -10.08
C LYS A 213 -19.66 15.28 -10.35
N ASN A 214 -18.72 15.81 -11.12
CA ASN A 214 -18.70 17.19 -11.61
C ASN A 214 -18.72 18.26 -10.49
N LEU A 215 -17.86 18.09 -9.50
CA LEU A 215 -17.61 19.13 -8.49
C LEU A 215 -16.54 20.09 -9.01
N ASN A 216 -16.83 21.39 -9.12
CA ASN A 216 -15.83 22.34 -9.60
C ASN A 216 -14.66 22.44 -8.60
N MET A 217 -13.44 22.45 -9.12
CA MET A 217 -12.21 22.46 -8.34
C MET A 217 -12.11 23.67 -7.39
N LEU A 218 -12.60 24.86 -7.78
CA LEU A 218 -12.57 26.05 -6.94
C LEU A 218 -13.44 25.95 -5.69
N VAL A 219 -14.53 25.16 -5.72
CA VAL A 219 -15.33 24.89 -4.52
C VAL A 219 -14.46 24.20 -3.47
N VAL A 220 -13.61 23.27 -3.92
CA VAL A 220 -12.73 22.50 -3.03
C VAL A 220 -11.57 23.35 -2.53
N LEU A 221 -10.94 24.17 -3.38
CA LEU A 221 -9.91 25.11 -2.94
C LEU A 221 -10.43 26.09 -1.87
N ARG A 222 -11.63 26.64 -2.06
CA ARG A 222 -12.29 27.50 -1.07
C ARG A 222 -12.61 26.75 0.22
N ALA A 223 -13.08 25.51 0.13
CA ALA A 223 -13.36 24.68 1.30
C ALA A 223 -12.09 24.28 2.08
N LEU A 224 -10.94 24.23 1.41
CA LEU A 224 -9.64 23.94 2.04
C LEU A 224 -9.02 25.14 2.77
N GLY A 225 -9.51 26.36 2.53
CA GLY A 225 -9.08 27.56 3.24
C GLY A 225 -8.59 28.71 2.35
N ILE A 226 -8.47 28.52 1.04
CA ILE A 226 -8.13 29.57 0.07
C ILE A 226 -9.44 30.26 -0.37
N GLY A 227 -9.92 31.20 0.44
CA GLY A 227 -11.29 31.71 0.33
C GLY A 227 -11.43 32.86 -0.68
N THR A 228 -10.58 33.86 -0.56
CA THR A 228 -10.71 35.10 -1.35
C THR A 228 -10.20 34.92 -2.77
N GLN A 229 -10.74 35.69 -3.71
CA GLN A 229 -10.28 35.65 -5.11
C GLN A 229 -8.79 35.97 -5.23
N LYS A 230 -8.27 36.88 -4.39
CA LYS A 230 -6.86 37.24 -4.36
C LYS A 230 -6.00 36.07 -3.91
N GLU A 231 -6.37 35.39 -2.82
CA GLU A 231 -5.67 34.19 -2.34
C GLU A 231 -5.70 33.06 -3.37
N VAL A 232 -6.81 32.90 -4.09
CA VAL A 232 -6.90 31.91 -5.19
C VAL A 232 -5.90 32.25 -6.28
N LEU A 233 -5.84 33.50 -6.75
CA LEU A 233 -4.90 33.91 -7.79
C LEU A 233 -3.43 33.78 -7.32
N GLU A 234 -3.14 34.12 -6.07
CA GLU A 234 -1.80 33.98 -5.46
C GLU A 234 -1.35 32.52 -5.28
N ALA A 235 -2.28 31.55 -5.34
CA ALA A 235 -1.96 30.13 -5.24
C ALA A 235 -1.45 29.52 -6.56
N PHE A 236 -1.54 30.24 -7.67
CA PHE A 236 -1.09 29.80 -9.00
C PHE A 236 -0.01 30.73 -9.55
N SER A 237 0.68 30.28 -10.59
CA SER A 237 1.67 31.11 -11.27
C SER A 237 1.04 32.26 -12.06
N ASP A 238 1.80 33.36 -12.21
CA ASP A 238 1.39 34.58 -12.91
C ASP A 238 1.36 34.41 -14.46
N LYS A 239 1.25 33.17 -14.98
CA LYS A 239 1.15 32.89 -16.43
C LYS A 239 -0.21 33.31 -16.97
N THR A 240 -0.23 33.98 -18.12
CA THR A 240 -1.47 34.49 -18.76
C THR A 240 -2.53 33.40 -18.97
N ASP A 241 -2.14 32.23 -19.49
CA ASP A 241 -3.07 31.14 -19.79
C ASP A 241 -3.67 30.51 -18.52
N THR A 242 -2.85 30.39 -17.47
CA THR A 242 -3.26 29.91 -16.14
C THR A 242 -4.26 30.86 -15.50
N VAL A 243 -3.94 32.16 -15.51
CA VAL A 243 -4.83 33.21 -14.96
C VAL A 243 -6.18 33.23 -15.69
N ASN A 244 -6.18 33.12 -17.02
CA ASN A 244 -7.41 33.09 -17.82
C ASN A 244 -8.31 31.90 -17.44
N ASP A 245 -7.76 30.69 -17.32
CA ASP A 245 -8.51 29.51 -16.90
C ASP A 245 -9.09 29.67 -15.48
N ILE A 246 -8.33 30.28 -14.57
CA ILE A 246 -8.79 30.51 -13.18
C ILE A 246 -9.93 31.53 -13.14
N LEU A 247 -9.80 32.64 -13.88
CA LEU A 247 -10.85 33.66 -13.97
C LEU A 247 -12.16 33.08 -14.51
N LEU A 248 -12.09 32.25 -15.55
CA LEU A 248 -13.26 31.55 -16.08
C LEU A 248 -13.94 30.66 -15.02
N ASN A 249 -13.16 29.90 -14.25
CA ASN A 249 -13.71 29.05 -13.20
C ASN A 249 -14.27 29.88 -12.03
N LEU A 250 -13.69 31.04 -11.72
CA LEU A 250 -14.18 31.95 -10.69
C LEU A 250 -15.55 32.52 -11.05
N GLU A 251 -15.77 32.86 -12.32
CA GLU A 251 -17.08 33.29 -12.82
C GLU A 251 -18.12 32.16 -12.77
N ALA A 252 -17.71 30.92 -13.06
CA ALA A 252 -18.59 29.76 -13.04
C ALA A 252 -19.04 29.35 -11.61
N VAL A 253 -18.34 29.78 -10.56
CA VAL A 253 -18.63 29.42 -9.16
C VAL A 253 -19.03 30.65 -8.35
N PRO A 254 -20.34 30.91 -8.14
CA PRO A 254 -20.84 32.12 -7.48
C PRO A 254 -20.65 32.15 -5.95
N LEU A 255 -19.79 31.29 -5.40
CA LEU A 255 -19.49 31.23 -3.96
C LEU A 255 -18.41 32.28 -3.64
N LYS A 256 -18.43 32.90 -2.47
CA LYS A 256 -17.39 33.89 -2.09
C LYS A 256 -16.59 33.46 -0.87
N ASN A 257 -17.18 32.64 -0.01
CA ASN A 257 -16.63 32.31 1.30
C ASN A 257 -16.32 30.81 1.45
N SER A 258 -15.33 30.49 2.30
CA SER A 258 -14.98 29.11 2.64
C SER A 258 -16.15 28.36 3.30
N LYS A 259 -16.91 29.03 4.18
CA LYS A 259 -18.10 28.45 4.84
C LYS A 259 -19.18 28.05 3.83
N GLU A 260 -19.45 28.91 2.85
CA GLU A 260 -20.42 28.63 1.78
C GLU A 260 -19.98 27.43 0.93
N ALA A 261 -18.68 27.30 0.68
CA ALA A 261 -18.12 26.18 -0.07
C ALA A 261 -18.26 24.84 0.67
N ILE A 262 -18.05 24.84 2.00
CA ILE A 262 -18.25 23.63 2.83
C ILE A 262 -19.73 23.24 2.88
N ASP A 263 -20.65 24.18 3.07
CA ASP A 263 -22.09 23.88 3.05
C ASP A 263 -22.55 23.40 1.67
N TYR A 264 -22.05 24.00 0.58
CA TYR A 264 -22.31 23.53 -0.79
C TYR A 264 -21.85 22.07 -0.99
N LEU A 265 -20.65 21.75 -0.51
CA LEU A 265 -20.12 20.38 -0.57
C LEU A 265 -20.98 19.43 0.27
N GLY A 266 -21.34 19.82 1.50
CA GLY A 266 -22.18 19.04 2.40
C GLY A 266 -23.57 18.76 1.83
N LYS A 267 -24.20 19.75 1.19
CA LYS A 267 -25.49 19.60 0.49
C LYS A 267 -25.46 18.54 -0.60
N ARG A 268 -24.34 18.41 -1.33
CA ARG A 268 -24.21 17.37 -2.37
C ARG A 268 -23.80 16.01 -1.85
N ILE A 269 -23.02 15.93 -0.76
CA ILE A 269 -22.58 14.64 -0.19
C ILE A 269 -23.70 13.99 0.63
N ALA A 270 -24.38 14.77 1.47
CA ALA A 270 -25.38 14.28 2.42
C ALA A 270 -26.70 15.06 2.25
N ALA A 271 -27.30 14.94 1.07
CA ALA A 271 -28.58 15.58 0.77
C ALA A 271 -29.68 15.11 1.76
N GLY A 272 -30.50 16.05 2.24
CA GLY A 272 -31.63 15.77 3.14
C GLY A 272 -31.28 15.59 4.62
N GLN A 273 -30.01 15.71 5.02
CA GLN A 273 -29.59 15.65 6.42
C GLN A 273 -29.54 17.05 7.07
N LEU A 274 -29.53 17.07 8.40
CA LEU A 274 -29.34 18.29 9.21
C LEU A 274 -28.02 19.00 8.87
N GLU A 275 -28.03 20.33 8.96
CA GLU A 275 -26.89 21.18 8.56
C GLU A 275 -25.59 20.77 9.26
N GLU A 276 -25.62 20.56 10.57
CA GLU A 276 -24.44 20.15 11.36
C GLU A 276 -23.84 18.83 10.85
N TYR A 277 -24.69 17.84 10.56
CA TYR A 277 -24.23 16.56 10.03
C TYR A 277 -23.63 16.72 8.62
N ARG A 278 -24.22 17.57 7.77
CA ARG A 278 -23.66 17.85 6.43
C ARG A 278 -22.29 18.51 6.51
N LEU A 279 -22.12 19.50 7.38
CA LEU A 279 -20.85 20.20 7.57
C LEU A 279 -19.76 19.25 8.08
N SER A 280 -20.10 18.43 9.09
CA SER A 280 -19.20 17.41 9.63
C SER A 280 -18.77 16.40 8.56
N ARG A 281 -19.71 15.91 7.75
CA ARG A 281 -19.41 14.94 6.67
C ARG A 281 -18.57 15.55 5.55
N ALA A 282 -18.81 16.82 5.20
CA ALA A 282 -18.00 17.53 4.22
C ALA A 282 -16.55 17.70 4.69
N GLN A 283 -16.34 18.10 5.95
CA GLN A 283 -15.02 18.20 6.56
C GLN A 283 -14.31 16.85 6.59
N GLN A 284 -14.98 15.80 7.06
CA GLN A 284 -14.44 14.44 7.05
C GLN A 284 -14.06 13.96 5.65
N ALA A 285 -14.84 14.32 4.62
CA ALA A 285 -14.53 13.95 3.25
C ALA A 285 -13.25 14.62 2.74
N ILE A 286 -13.08 15.91 3.02
CA ILE A 286 -11.86 16.66 2.67
C ILE A 286 -10.65 16.11 3.45
N ASP A 287 -10.83 15.83 4.73
CA ASP A 287 -9.72 15.42 5.60
C ASP A 287 -9.26 13.99 5.30
N ASN A 288 -10.19 13.05 5.17
CA ASN A 288 -9.86 11.63 5.07
C ASN A 288 -9.75 11.12 3.62
N TYR A 289 -10.43 11.74 2.65
CA TYR A 289 -10.49 11.23 1.28
C TYR A 289 -9.72 12.07 0.26
N LEU A 290 -9.55 13.38 0.48
CA LEU A 290 -8.76 14.24 -0.40
C LEU A 290 -7.29 14.24 0.03
N PHE A 291 -6.42 13.79 -0.87
CA PHE A 291 -4.96 13.67 -0.69
C PHE A 291 -4.49 13.20 0.69
N PRO A 292 -4.97 12.03 1.18
CA PRO A 292 -4.58 11.53 2.50
C PRO A 292 -3.06 11.36 2.65
N HIS A 293 -2.30 11.13 1.58
CA HIS A 293 -0.83 11.04 1.62
C HIS A 293 -0.13 12.32 2.11
N ILE A 294 -0.74 13.48 1.96
CA ILE A 294 -0.23 14.74 2.52
C ILE A 294 -0.57 14.80 4.01
N GLY A 295 -1.81 14.47 4.35
CA GLY A 295 -2.30 14.70 5.70
C GLY A 295 -3.76 14.31 5.88
N THR A 296 -4.17 14.10 7.12
CA THR A 296 -5.54 13.78 7.51
C THR A 296 -6.08 14.74 8.57
N SER A 297 -5.24 15.66 9.04
CA SER A 297 -5.61 16.65 10.06
C SER A 297 -6.13 17.93 9.40
N PRO A 298 -6.95 18.72 10.11
CA PRO A 298 -7.40 20.02 9.62
C PRO A 298 -6.26 21.01 9.30
N GLU A 299 -5.12 20.88 9.98
CA GLU A 299 -3.90 21.68 9.77
C GLU A 299 -3.29 21.45 8.38
N ASP A 300 -3.46 20.25 7.83
CA ASP A 300 -2.89 19.86 6.52
C ASP A 300 -3.71 20.39 5.34
N ARG A 301 -4.89 20.98 5.58
CA ARG A 301 -5.80 21.44 4.51
C ARG A 301 -5.15 22.48 3.61
N LEU A 302 -4.36 23.38 4.18
CA LEU A 302 -3.66 24.41 3.39
C LEU A 302 -2.63 23.78 2.44
N SER A 303 -1.84 22.81 2.94
CA SER A 303 -0.88 22.05 2.13
C SER A 303 -1.57 21.28 0.99
N LYS A 304 -2.74 20.70 1.27
CA LYS A 304 -3.58 20.06 0.23
C LYS A 304 -4.07 21.05 -0.81
N ALA A 305 -4.37 22.29 -0.43
CA ALA A 305 -4.82 23.33 -1.33
C ALA A 305 -3.72 23.71 -2.33
N TYR A 306 -2.50 23.96 -1.84
CA TYR A 306 -1.36 24.25 -2.72
C TYR A 306 -0.98 23.08 -3.61
N TYR A 307 -1.06 21.85 -3.09
CA TYR A 307 -0.87 20.66 -3.93
C TYR A 307 -1.93 20.56 -5.03
N LEU A 308 -3.21 20.82 -4.72
CA LEU A 308 -4.27 20.85 -5.73
C LEU A 308 -4.05 21.94 -6.78
N ALA A 309 -3.61 23.13 -6.37
CA ALA A 309 -3.28 24.23 -7.28
C ALA A 309 -2.12 23.86 -8.23
N SER A 310 -1.04 23.28 -7.71
CA SER A 310 0.08 22.78 -8.51
C SER A 310 -0.34 21.68 -9.50
N VAL A 311 -1.23 20.77 -9.09
CA VAL A 311 -1.80 19.75 -9.98
C VAL A 311 -2.62 20.39 -11.10
N ALA A 312 -3.46 21.37 -10.76
CA ALA A 312 -4.29 22.08 -11.72
C ALA A 312 -3.45 22.87 -12.72
N GLU A 313 -2.39 23.54 -12.28
CA GLU A 313 -1.47 24.24 -13.19
C GLU A 313 -0.83 23.27 -14.19
N ARG A 314 -0.34 22.10 -13.73
CA ARG A 314 0.22 21.09 -14.64
C ARG A 314 -0.81 20.58 -15.66
N VAL A 315 -2.10 20.50 -15.29
CA VAL A 315 -3.19 20.13 -16.21
C VAL A 315 -3.40 21.22 -17.26
N MET A 316 -3.35 22.49 -16.86
CA MET A 316 -3.43 23.62 -17.78
C MET A 316 -2.25 23.63 -18.74
N ASP A 317 -1.02 23.48 -18.25
CA ASP A 317 0.20 23.43 -19.08
C ASP A 317 0.10 22.35 -20.17
N VAL A 318 -0.36 21.13 -19.82
CA VAL A 318 -0.57 20.05 -20.80
C VAL A 318 -1.70 20.37 -21.79
N SER A 319 -2.76 21.02 -21.32
CA SER A 319 -3.88 21.42 -22.17
C SER A 319 -3.50 22.47 -23.20
N HIS A 320 -2.68 23.46 -22.80
CA HIS A 320 -2.18 24.54 -23.65
C HIS A 320 -0.97 24.12 -24.50
N GLY A 321 -0.46 22.89 -24.32
CA GLY A 321 0.67 22.37 -25.09
C GLY A 321 2.04 22.85 -24.62
N LEU A 322 2.12 23.45 -23.42
CA LEU A 322 3.37 23.85 -22.78
C LEU A 322 4.12 22.65 -22.17
N ARG A 323 3.43 21.52 -21.98
CA ARG A 323 3.98 20.28 -21.43
C ARG A 323 3.40 19.06 -22.16
N GLU A 324 4.21 18.02 -22.30
CA GLU A 324 3.78 16.72 -22.84
C GLU A 324 3.00 15.90 -21.81
N GLU A 325 2.26 14.90 -22.29
CA GLU A 325 1.55 13.95 -21.43
C GLU A 325 2.52 13.09 -20.61
N ASP A 326 2.12 12.72 -19.40
CA ASP A 326 2.93 11.85 -18.58
C ASP A 326 2.84 10.39 -19.09
N ASP A 327 4.00 9.81 -19.40
CA ASP A 327 4.14 8.41 -19.82
C ASP A 327 3.94 7.45 -18.63
N LYS A 328 2.83 6.70 -18.63
CA LYS A 328 2.48 5.74 -17.56
C LYS A 328 3.42 4.53 -17.53
N ASP A 329 4.02 4.20 -18.65
CA ASP A 329 4.80 2.99 -18.83
C ASP A 329 6.28 3.16 -18.48
N HIS A 330 6.75 4.41 -18.42
CA HIS A 330 8.07 4.75 -17.91
C HIS A 330 8.28 4.24 -16.47
N TYR A 331 9.37 3.50 -16.24
CA TYR A 331 9.67 2.88 -14.93
C TYR A 331 9.84 3.84 -13.74
N MET A 332 10.03 5.15 -13.97
CA MET A 332 10.00 6.18 -12.92
C MET A 332 8.61 6.25 -12.26
N ASN A 333 7.58 5.96 -13.05
CA ASN A 333 6.17 6.00 -12.68
C ASN A 333 5.63 4.63 -12.24
N LYS A 334 6.47 3.59 -12.22
CA LYS A 334 6.12 2.23 -11.78
C LYS A 334 6.87 1.85 -10.51
N ARG A 335 6.31 0.94 -9.73
CA ARG A 335 6.90 0.35 -8.53
C ARG A 335 6.66 -1.15 -8.55
N ILE A 336 7.65 -1.93 -8.11
CA ILE A 336 7.53 -3.37 -8.00
C ILE A 336 7.27 -3.71 -6.53
N LYS A 337 6.10 -4.25 -6.23
CA LYS A 337 5.78 -4.82 -4.93
C LYS A 337 6.32 -6.25 -4.86
N ILE A 338 7.37 -6.41 -4.08
CA ILE A 338 8.00 -7.70 -3.77
C ILE A 338 7.38 -8.33 -2.50
N SER A 339 7.86 -9.51 -2.11
CA SER A 339 7.29 -10.34 -1.04
C SER A 339 6.99 -9.60 0.27
N GLY A 340 7.90 -8.79 0.79
CA GLY A 340 7.67 -8.08 2.05
C GLY A 340 6.57 -7.02 1.95
N ALA A 341 6.56 -6.20 0.89
CA ALA A 341 5.50 -5.21 0.64
C ALA A 341 4.13 -5.88 0.39
N LEU A 342 4.14 -7.06 -0.23
CA LEU A 342 2.94 -7.89 -0.39
C LEU A 342 2.46 -8.40 0.98
N MET A 343 3.36 -8.99 1.79
CA MET A 343 3.02 -9.43 3.15
C MET A 343 2.53 -8.30 4.04
N GLU A 344 3.05 -7.07 3.87
CA GLU A 344 2.55 -5.86 4.53
C GLU A 344 1.07 -5.59 4.21
N ASP A 345 0.72 -5.57 2.91
CA ASP A 345 -0.68 -5.38 2.46
C ASP A 345 -1.59 -6.48 3.04
N LEU A 346 -1.13 -7.73 3.05
CA LEU A 346 -1.89 -8.88 3.52
C LEU A 346 -2.07 -8.88 5.04
N PHE A 347 -1.01 -8.59 5.80
CA PHE A 347 -1.03 -8.54 7.25
C PHE A 347 -1.93 -7.41 7.76
N ARG A 348 -1.83 -6.22 7.15
CA ARG A 348 -2.71 -5.08 7.44
C ARG A 348 -4.18 -5.45 7.30
N TYR A 349 -4.53 -6.17 6.24
CA TYR A 349 -5.91 -6.64 6.06
C TYR A 349 -6.33 -7.71 7.06
N ALA A 350 -5.45 -8.64 7.40
CA ALA A 350 -5.73 -9.65 8.40
C ALA A 350 -5.97 -9.00 9.77
N LEU A 351 -5.12 -8.04 10.15
CA LEU A 351 -5.26 -7.25 11.38
C LEU A 351 -6.56 -6.44 11.38
N GLN A 352 -6.91 -5.82 10.26
CA GLN A 352 -8.17 -5.10 10.13
C GLN A 352 -9.41 -6.02 10.25
N SER A 353 -9.31 -7.25 9.75
CA SER A 353 -10.38 -8.24 9.94
C SER A 353 -10.45 -8.68 11.41
N PHE A 354 -9.31 -8.80 12.07
CA PHE A 354 -9.21 -9.17 13.49
C PHE A 354 -9.77 -8.08 14.40
N THR A 355 -9.43 -6.81 14.19
CA THR A 355 -9.95 -5.67 14.96
C THR A 355 -11.46 -5.55 14.87
N LYS A 356 -12.03 -5.79 13.67
CA LYS A 356 -13.49 -5.83 13.47
C LYS A 356 -14.15 -7.00 14.20
N ASP A 357 -13.58 -8.20 14.15
CA ASP A 357 -14.12 -9.35 14.87
C ASP A 357 -14.04 -9.12 16.39
N LEU A 358 -12.92 -8.59 16.87
CA LEU A 358 -12.74 -8.24 18.28
C LEU A 358 -13.80 -7.23 18.76
N GLY A 359 -14.04 -6.16 18.01
CA GLY A 359 -15.11 -5.19 18.30
C GLY A 359 -16.50 -5.84 18.31
N TYR A 360 -16.77 -6.75 17.37
CA TYR A 360 -18.03 -7.51 17.36
C TYR A 360 -18.17 -8.44 18.57
N GLN A 361 -17.11 -9.14 18.99
CA GLN A 361 -17.13 -9.97 20.18
C GLN A 361 -17.34 -9.14 21.46
N MET A 362 -16.70 -7.96 21.55
CA MET A 362 -16.94 -7.01 22.65
C MET A 362 -18.42 -6.60 22.71
N ASP A 363 -19.00 -6.14 21.60
CA ASP A 363 -20.40 -5.71 21.53
C ASP A 363 -21.38 -6.82 21.94
N ARG A 364 -21.05 -8.08 21.58
CA ARG A 364 -21.85 -9.27 21.90
C ARG A 364 -21.71 -9.68 23.37
N ALA A 365 -20.51 -9.62 23.92
CA ALA A 365 -20.26 -9.92 25.32
C ALA A 365 -20.96 -8.91 26.24
N PHE A 366 -20.92 -7.63 25.86
CA PHE A 366 -21.60 -6.55 26.58
C PHE A 366 -23.11 -6.74 26.62
N SER A 367 -23.73 -7.11 25.49
CA SER A 367 -25.19 -7.36 25.43
C SER A 367 -25.66 -8.55 26.25
N ARG A 368 -24.74 -9.44 26.62
CA ARG A 368 -25.02 -10.61 27.46
C ARG A 368 -24.69 -10.37 28.94
N GLY A 369 -24.23 -9.18 29.31
CA GLY A 369 -23.80 -8.85 30.68
C GLY A 369 -22.61 -9.67 31.16
N ARG A 370 -21.75 -10.18 30.25
CA ARG A 370 -20.58 -10.97 30.63
C ARG A 370 -19.42 -10.04 31.00
N LYS A 371 -18.65 -10.43 32.02
CA LYS A 371 -17.38 -9.76 32.33
C LYS A 371 -16.44 -9.91 31.13
N LEU A 372 -15.88 -8.80 30.67
CA LEU A 372 -14.94 -8.78 29.57
C LEU A 372 -13.57 -9.27 30.07
N GLN A 373 -13.00 -10.24 29.36
CA GLN A 373 -11.66 -10.76 29.56
C GLN A 373 -11.02 -10.96 28.19
N ILE A 374 -9.80 -10.49 28.00
CA ILE A 374 -9.16 -10.46 26.66
C ILE A 374 -9.07 -11.86 26.07
N ARG A 375 -8.63 -12.86 26.84
CA ARG A 375 -8.55 -14.27 26.39
C ARG A 375 -9.87 -14.84 25.88
N THR A 376 -11.00 -14.36 26.38
CA THR A 376 -12.33 -14.88 25.99
C THR A 376 -12.88 -14.19 24.74
N LEU A 377 -12.40 -12.98 24.43
CA LEU A 377 -12.84 -12.19 23.29
C LEU A 377 -12.05 -12.52 22.03
N VAL A 378 -10.78 -12.89 22.20
CA VAL A 378 -9.86 -13.20 21.12
C VAL A 378 -10.11 -14.63 20.65
N ARG A 379 -10.51 -14.78 19.38
CA ARG A 379 -10.59 -16.10 18.75
C ARG A 379 -9.19 -16.59 18.39
N PRO A 380 -8.79 -17.81 18.80
CA PRO A 380 -7.54 -18.41 18.33
C PRO A 380 -7.51 -18.49 16.79
N ASP A 381 -6.33 -18.30 16.20
CA ASP A 381 -6.08 -18.44 14.76
C ASP A 381 -6.84 -17.46 13.84
N ALA A 382 -7.48 -16.42 14.39
CA ALA A 382 -8.21 -15.43 13.60
C ALA A 382 -7.35 -14.76 12.53
N LEU A 383 -6.06 -14.52 12.82
CA LEU A 383 -5.10 -14.04 11.83
C LEU A 383 -4.65 -15.15 10.87
N SER A 384 -4.36 -16.35 11.40
CA SER A 384 -3.90 -17.51 10.62
C SER A 384 -4.85 -17.83 9.48
N ASP A 385 -6.16 -17.79 9.74
CA ASP A 385 -7.18 -18.14 8.76
C ASP A 385 -7.13 -17.21 7.53
N ARG A 386 -7.00 -15.90 7.76
CA ARG A 386 -6.92 -14.89 6.69
C ARG A 386 -5.62 -14.99 5.92
N LEU A 387 -4.49 -15.08 6.64
CA LEU A 387 -3.16 -15.17 6.05
C LEU A 387 -3.02 -16.48 5.25
N GLY A 388 -3.35 -17.61 5.86
CA GLY A 388 -3.26 -18.94 5.26
C GLY A 388 -4.17 -19.12 4.05
N PHE A 389 -5.40 -18.60 4.09
CA PHE A 389 -6.32 -18.65 2.93
C PHE A 389 -5.75 -17.89 1.72
N ALA A 390 -5.27 -16.66 1.93
CA ALA A 390 -4.68 -15.84 0.87
C ALA A 390 -3.42 -16.49 0.28
N MET A 391 -2.57 -17.08 1.13
CA MET A 391 -1.35 -17.77 0.71
C MET A 391 -1.64 -19.08 -0.05
N ARG A 392 -2.66 -19.84 0.36
CA ARG A 392 -3.02 -21.11 -0.29
C ARG A 392 -3.64 -20.90 -1.66
N THR A 393 -4.59 -19.96 -1.76
CA THR A 393 -5.36 -19.69 -2.98
C THR A 393 -4.65 -18.75 -3.96
N GLY A 394 -3.76 -17.89 -3.47
CA GLY A 394 -3.16 -16.81 -4.28
C GLY A 394 -4.13 -15.68 -4.62
N ASN A 395 -5.35 -15.71 -4.06
CA ASN A 395 -6.36 -14.67 -4.22
C ASN A 395 -6.29 -13.71 -3.05
N TRP A 396 -5.77 -12.53 -3.34
CA TRP A 396 -5.55 -11.47 -2.38
C TRP A 396 -6.56 -10.34 -2.64
N ILE A 397 -6.59 -9.34 -1.77
CA ILE A 397 -7.53 -8.23 -1.91
C ILE A 397 -7.23 -7.50 -3.22
N GLN A 398 -8.20 -7.48 -4.13
CA GLN A 398 -8.10 -6.83 -5.44
C GLN A 398 -6.96 -7.36 -6.34
N LYS A 399 -6.34 -8.50 -6.01
CA LYS A 399 -5.24 -9.10 -6.77
C LYS A 399 -5.41 -10.61 -6.86
N GLN A 400 -5.18 -11.18 -8.04
CA GLN A 400 -5.25 -12.62 -8.26
C GLN A 400 -3.90 -13.16 -8.70
N GLY A 401 -3.59 -14.40 -8.33
CA GLY A 401 -2.37 -15.08 -8.75
C GLY A 401 -1.09 -14.51 -8.13
N VAL A 402 -1.18 -13.90 -6.93
CA VAL A 402 -0.01 -13.35 -6.22
C VAL A 402 0.86 -14.48 -5.66
N ALA A 403 0.24 -15.43 -4.96
CA ALA A 403 0.91 -16.64 -4.49
C ALA A 403 0.72 -17.78 -5.49
N GLN A 404 1.81 -18.30 -6.04
CA GLN A 404 1.83 -19.38 -7.03
C GLN A 404 2.58 -20.59 -6.48
N LEU A 405 2.32 -21.78 -7.02
CA LEU A 405 3.14 -22.95 -6.72
C LEU A 405 4.54 -22.71 -7.30
N LEU A 406 5.58 -22.88 -6.49
CA LEU A 406 6.95 -22.73 -6.95
C LEU A 406 7.25 -23.75 -8.05
N ASP A 407 7.93 -23.30 -9.10
CA ASP A 407 8.31 -24.18 -10.20
C ASP A 407 9.64 -24.86 -9.85
N ARG A 408 9.60 -26.19 -9.75
CA ARG A 408 10.73 -27.06 -9.39
C ARG A 408 11.19 -27.96 -10.55
N LEU A 409 10.79 -27.67 -11.80
CA LEU A 409 11.21 -28.47 -12.96
C LEU A 409 12.74 -28.53 -13.10
N THR A 410 13.42 -27.39 -12.93
CA THR A 410 14.87 -27.28 -12.90
C THR A 410 15.28 -26.17 -11.93
N TYR A 411 16.54 -26.16 -11.52
CA TYR A 411 17.11 -25.08 -10.71
C TYR A 411 16.91 -23.70 -11.36
N MET A 412 17.15 -23.61 -12.68
CA MET A 412 16.92 -22.37 -13.42
C MET A 412 15.46 -21.93 -13.40
N SER A 413 14.50 -22.87 -13.48
CA SER A 413 13.08 -22.53 -13.42
C SER A 413 12.69 -21.95 -12.07
N THR A 414 13.24 -22.50 -10.98
CA THR A 414 13.03 -21.99 -9.62
C THR A 414 13.53 -20.54 -9.49
N VAL A 415 14.76 -20.27 -9.96
CA VAL A 415 15.33 -18.92 -9.91
C VAL A 415 14.56 -17.94 -10.80
N SER A 416 14.20 -18.35 -12.02
CA SER A 416 13.36 -17.53 -12.92
C SER A 416 12.02 -17.19 -12.27
N HIS A 417 11.35 -18.16 -11.66
CA HIS A 417 10.06 -17.94 -11.00
C HIS A 417 10.19 -16.95 -9.83
N LEU A 418 11.27 -17.03 -9.04
CA LEU A 418 11.55 -16.10 -7.94
C LEU A 418 11.93 -14.69 -8.42
N ARG A 419 12.25 -14.49 -9.70
CA ARG A 419 12.58 -13.17 -10.27
C ARG A 419 11.50 -12.63 -11.20
N ARG A 420 10.36 -13.31 -11.24
CA ARG A 420 9.22 -12.95 -12.06
C ARG A 420 8.49 -11.72 -11.51
N VAL A 421 8.11 -10.85 -12.43
CA VAL A 421 7.29 -9.65 -12.21
C VAL A 421 6.04 -9.77 -13.07
N ASN A 422 4.89 -9.58 -12.45
CA ASN A 422 3.59 -9.65 -13.10
C ASN A 422 2.91 -8.28 -13.09
N SER A 423 2.39 -7.87 -14.24
CA SER A 423 1.50 -6.72 -14.35
C SER A 423 0.07 -7.12 -13.97
N PRO A 424 -0.67 -6.31 -13.19
CA PRO A 424 -2.05 -6.57 -12.80
C PRO A 424 -3.07 -6.29 -13.91
N LEU A 425 -2.60 -5.88 -15.09
CA LEU A 425 -3.46 -5.62 -16.26
C LEU A 425 -4.13 -6.90 -16.77
N SER A 426 -5.27 -6.73 -17.44
CA SER A 426 -6.00 -7.87 -17.98
C SER A 426 -5.23 -8.50 -19.13
N LYS A 427 -5.00 -9.81 -19.05
CA LYS A 427 -4.35 -10.59 -20.12
C LYS A 427 -5.21 -10.68 -21.39
N SER A 428 -6.53 -10.50 -21.25
CA SER A 428 -7.48 -10.54 -22.39
C SER A 428 -7.55 -9.24 -23.17
N GLN A 429 -7.18 -8.11 -22.57
CA GLN A 429 -7.22 -6.82 -23.24
C GLN A 429 -5.91 -6.54 -23.98
N HIS A 430 -6.05 -5.87 -25.13
CA HIS A 430 -4.92 -5.43 -25.95
C HIS A 430 -4.36 -4.13 -25.36
N HIS A 431 -3.35 -4.27 -24.50
CA HIS A 431 -2.58 -3.15 -23.96
C HIS A 431 -1.28 -3.03 -24.75
N PHE A 432 -1.31 -2.40 -25.93
CA PHE A 432 -0.13 -2.34 -26.81
C PHE A 432 1.04 -1.63 -26.12
N ASP A 433 0.85 -0.38 -25.68
CA ASP A 433 1.88 0.43 -25.00
C ASP A 433 2.49 -0.28 -23.76
N ALA A 434 1.64 -0.94 -22.97
CA ALA A 434 2.11 -1.63 -21.76
C ALA A 434 2.84 -2.95 -22.02
N ARG A 435 2.64 -3.57 -23.20
CA ARG A 435 3.29 -4.83 -23.61
C ARG A 435 4.60 -4.58 -24.36
N GLU A 436 4.75 -3.41 -24.98
CA GLU A 436 5.95 -3.05 -25.72
C GLU A 436 7.19 -2.95 -24.81
N LEU A 437 8.35 -3.23 -25.41
CA LEU A 437 9.63 -3.10 -24.71
C LEU A 437 9.98 -1.62 -24.57
N HIS A 438 9.67 -1.04 -23.42
CA HIS A 438 10.05 0.33 -23.12
C HIS A 438 11.57 0.48 -22.92
N PRO A 439 12.23 1.51 -23.47
CA PRO A 439 13.66 1.80 -23.23
C PRO A 439 14.09 1.85 -21.76
N THR A 440 13.19 2.21 -20.85
CA THR A 440 13.49 2.34 -19.42
C THR A 440 13.64 0.99 -18.72
N HIS A 441 13.30 -0.11 -19.39
CA HIS A 441 13.56 -1.48 -18.97
C HIS A 441 15.05 -1.83 -18.97
N PHE A 442 15.89 -1.09 -19.72
CA PHE A 442 17.32 -1.37 -19.80
C PHE A 442 17.95 -1.45 -18.40
N GLY A 443 18.64 -2.57 -18.15
CA GLY A 443 19.28 -2.89 -16.87
C GLY A 443 18.32 -3.26 -15.73
N LYS A 444 16.99 -3.20 -15.92
CA LYS A 444 15.98 -3.47 -14.88
C LYS A 444 15.19 -4.74 -15.15
N ILE A 445 14.79 -4.96 -16.40
CA ILE A 445 13.96 -6.07 -16.86
C ILE A 445 14.67 -6.76 -18.03
N CYS A 446 14.61 -8.09 -18.07
CA CYS A 446 15.13 -8.88 -19.17
C CYS A 446 14.26 -8.65 -20.43
N PRO A 447 14.84 -8.25 -21.59
CA PRO A 447 14.08 -8.02 -22.81
C PRO A 447 13.56 -9.31 -23.45
N ASN A 448 14.20 -10.45 -23.18
CA ASN A 448 13.90 -11.73 -23.82
C ASN A 448 12.97 -12.61 -22.99
N GLU A 449 13.02 -12.50 -21.65
CA GLU A 449 12.37 -13.44 -20.75
C GLU A 449 10.91 -13.04 -20.46
N THR A 450 10.08 -13.16 -21.50
CA THR A 450 8.62 -13.06 -21.45
C THR A 450 8.02 -14.37 -21.98
N PRO A 451 6.98 -14.92 -21.34
CA PRO A 451 6.27 -16.08 -21.89
C PRO A 451 5.52 -15.70 -23.17
N GLU A 452 5.37 -16.67 -24.06
CA GLU A 452 4.57 -16.54 -25.28
C GLU A 452 3.06 -16.58 -24.97
N GLY A 453 2.24 -16.14 -25.94
CA GLY A 453 0.78 -16.13 -25.86
C GLY A 453 0.20 -14.90 -25.16
N SER A 454 -0.97 -15.06 -24.51
CA SER A 454 -1.66 -13.96 -23.83
C SER A 454 -0.84 -13.17 -22.79
N PRO A 455 0.08 -13.76 -22.01
CA PRO A 455 0.86 -13.03 -21.00
C PRO A 455 2.04 -12.23 -21.57
N VAL A 456 2.30 -12.27 -22.87
CA VAL A 456 3.45 -11.57 -23.49
C VAL A 456 3.50 -10.09 -23.11
N GLY A 457 4.66 -9.63 -22.64
CA GLY A 457 4.91 -8.25 -22.20
C GLY A 457 4.31 -7.88 -20.82
N LEU A 458 3.34 -8.65 -20.32
CA LEU A 458 2.73 -8.43 -19.00
C LEU A 458 3.43 -9.22 -17.90
N VAL A 459 3.94 -10.40 -18.22
CA VAL A 459 4.80 -11.19 -17.33
C VAL A 459 6.24 -11.03 -17.81
N LYS A 460 7.09 -10.53 -16.92
CA LYS A 460 8.47 -10.16 -17.21
C LYS A 460 9.39 -10.71 -16.12
N ASN A 461 10.70 -10.69 -16.33
CA ASN A 461 11.67 -11.08 -15.32
C ASN A 461 12.70 -9.98 -15.07
N ILE A 462 13.14 -9.87 -13.82
CA ILE A 462 14.11 -8.88 -13.39
C ILE A 462 15.48 -9.18 -14.01
N ALA A 463 16.14 -8.15 -14.53
CA ALA A 463 17.48 -8.28 -15.09
C ALA A 463 18.51 -8.67 -14.01
N ILE A 464 19.57 -9.38 -14.41
CA ILE A 464 20.49 -10.03 -13.48
C ILE A 464 21.06 -9.08 -12.42
N GLY A 465 21.58 -7.91 -12.83
CA GLY A 465 22.15 -6.88 -11.93
C GLY A 465 21.17 -5.85 -11.36
N CYS A 466 19.86 -6.10 -11.42
CA CYS A 466 18.86 -5.16 -10.91
C CYS A 466 18.61 -5.36 -9.41
N PHE A 467 18.71 -4.27 -8.65
CA PHE A 467 18.41 -4.21 -7.22
C PHE A 467 17.10 -3.45 -6.97
N ILE A 468 16.29 -3.96 -6.04
CA ILE A 468 15.05 -3.32 -5.63
C ILE A 468 15.25 -2.68 -4.26
N SER A 469 14.96 -1.38 -4.17
CA SER A 469 15.02 -0.63 -2.91
C SER A 469 14.00 -1.19 -1.89
N THR A 470 14.46 -1.54 -0.69
CA THR A 470 13.62 -2.07 0.39
C THR A 470 13.40 -1.09 1.55
N LYS A 471 14.30 -0.11 1.74
CA LYS A 471 14.30 0.79 2.90
C LYS A 471 13.88 2.21 2.53
N ASN A 472 13.09 2.82 3.39
CA ASN A 472 12.86 4.26 3.38
C ASN A 472 13.78 4.93 4.40
N HIS A 473 14.53 5.94 3.98
CA HIS A 473 15.34 6.75 4.88
C HIS A 473 14.49 7.87 5.47
N ALA A 474 14.29 7.84 6.79
CA ALA A 474 13.65 8.94 7.50
C ALA A 474 14.62 10.13 7.62
N GLY A 475 14.08 11.35 7.68
CA GLY A 475 14.87 12.57 7.94
C GLY A 475 15.48 13.23 6.70
N ILE A 476 15.20 12.76 5.48
CA ILE A 476 15.63 13.42 4.24
C ILE A 476 15.11 14.86 4.19
N GLU A 477 13.87 15.11 4.60
CA GLU A 477 13.28 16.46 4.59
C GLU A 477 14.07 17.43 5.48
N ASN A 478 14.48 17.00 6.68
CA ASN A 478 15.32 17.80 7.57
C ASN A 478 16.68 18.11 6.93
N GLN A 479 17.30 17.11 6.30
CA GLN A 479 18.56 17.30 5.59
C GLN A 479 18.42 18.29 4.43
N LEU A 480 17.30 18.27 3.69
CA LEU A 480 17.04 19.25 2.64
C LEU A 480 16.85 20.65 3.21
N SER A 481 16.16 20.80 4.34
CA SER A 481 16.05 22.07 5.04
C SER A 481 17.40 22.60 5.51
N ASP A 482 18.27 21.73 6.03
CA ASP A 482 19.64 22.09 6.44
C ASP A 482 20.49 22.55 5.24
N LEU A 483 20.22 22.02 4.04
CA LEU A 483 20.84 22.44 2.78
C LEU A 483 20.27 23.76 2.21
N GLY A 484 19.32 24.39 2.92
CA GLY A 484 18.74 25.68 2.55
C GLY A 484 17.44 25.59 1.77
N LEU A 485 16.78 24.43 1.72
CA LEU A 485 15.47 24.29 1.08
C LEU A 485 14.36 24.84 1.99
N GLU A 486 13.67 25.88 1.54
CA GLU A 486 12.59 26.51 2.29
C GLU A 486 11.29 25.72 2.21
N VAL A 487 10.61 25.56 3.35
CA VAL A 487 9.29 24.95 3.41
C VAL A 487 8.24 25.97 2.95
N ILE A 488 7.47 25.62 1.92
CA ILE A 488 6.38 26.45 1.43
C ILE A 488 5.29 26.57 2.52
N LYS A 489 5.22 27.74 3.17
CA LYS A 489 4.24 28.05 4.23
C LYS A 489 3.11 28.96 3.76
N LYS A 490 3.28 29.67 2.64
CA LYS A 490 2.28 30.53 1.99
C LYS A 490 2.51 30.52 0.47
N GLY A 491 1.43 30.72 -0.28
CA GLY A 491 1.45 30.78 -1.73
C GLY A 491 2.21 32.00 -2.26
N LYS A 492 3.39 31.73 -2.81
CA LYS A 492 3.89 32.16 -4.11
C LYS A 492 5.00 31.20 -4.52
#